data_AF-A0A2V8GKJ1-F1
#
_entry.id   AF-A0A2V8GKJ1-F1
#
_cell.length_a   1.000
_cell.length_b   1.000
_cell.length_c   1.000
_cell.angle_alpha   90.00
_cell.angle_beta   90.00
_cell.angle_gamma   90.00
#
_symmetry.space_group_name_H-M   'P 1'
#
loop_
_entity.id
_entity.type
_entity.pdbx_description
1 polymer ?
#
loop_
_entity_poly.entity_id
_entity_poly.type
_entity_poly.pdbx_seq_one_letter_code
_entity_poly.pdbx_strand_id
1 'polypeptide(L)'
;WGPQAKEQFDDQIGRVLPRDKNPIIDLPMDHPIWHTQFELTHLPQMSSIQSWRRTGGGVTERGLPPGRQSARAVVDEKGRIMVVMIHDDDIPDGWEREGEGAAVKSAGMNYVHLPFDPQNPDAHLIDNFIAAVTATQNQPAYVHCAAGGRAASLWMVKRVLADGWDEQRALTEANALGLNDRFRPFALNYIHAHGR
;
A
#
# COMPACT_ATOMS: atom_id res chain seq x y z
N TRP A 1 -0.18 9.16 15.95
CA TRP A 1 0.17 8.85 17.35
C TRP A 1 0.46 10.13 18.12
N GLY A 2 -0.17 10.44 19.25
CA GLY A 2 -0.14 11.78 19.88
C GLY A 2 1.16 12.23 20.56
N PRO A 3 1.13 13.34 21.35
CA PRO A 3 2.31 13.97 21.94
C PRO A 3 3.18 13.04 22.81
N GLN A 4 2.57 12.18 23.62
CA GLN A 4 3.30 11.24 24.49
C GLN A 4 4.10 10.20 23.68
N ALA A 5 3.54 9.75 22.54
CA ALA A 5 4.23 8.82 21.65
C ALA A 5 5.41 9.50 20.94
N LYS A 6 5.30 10.81 20.67
CA LYS A 6 6.40 11.64 20.15
C LYS A 6 7.58 11.64 21.11
N GLU A 7 7.32 12.00 22.37
CA GLU A 7 8.34 12.08 23.42
C GLU A 7 8.97 10.72 23.67
N GLN A 8 8.16 9.67 23.74
CA GLN A 8 8.65 8.31 23.88
C GLN A 8 9.57 7.91 22.72
N PHE A 9 9.19 8.22 21.47
CA PHE A 9 10.03 7.95 20.31
C PHE A 9 11.35 8.72 20.41
N ASP A 10 11.31 10.01 20.71
CA ASP A 10 12.50 10.86 20.84
C ASP A 10 13.47 10.32 21.90
N ASP A 11 12.95 9.80 23.01
CA ASP A 11 13.76 9.23 24.09
C ASP A 11 14.36 7.87 23.73
N GLN A 12 13.63 7.03 22.99
CA GLN A 12 14.17 5.75 22.55
C GLN A 12 15.18 5.90 21.42
N ILE A 13 14.87 6.74 20.41
CA ILE A 13 15.80 6.96 19.31
C ILE A 13 17.08 7.64 19.78
N GLY A 14 16.98 8.53 20.78
CA GLY A 14 18.13 9.19 21.40
C GLY A 14 19.12 8.25 22.11
N ARG A 15 18.71 7.02 22.46
CA ARG A 15 19.61 5.99 23.01
C ARG A 15 20.46 5.31 21.95
N VAL A 16 19.98 5.29 20.70
CA VAL A 16 20.64 4.66 19.55
C VAL A 16 21.41 5.68 18.73
N LEU A 17 20.84 6.87 18.57
CA LEU A 17 21.38 8.02 17.86
C LEU A 17 21.50 9.19 18.86
N PRO A 18 22.65 9.32 19.55
CA PRO A 18 22.86 10.34 20.58
C PRO A 18 22.61 11.75 20.04
N ARG A 19 21.76 12.53 20.73
CA ARG A 19 21.27 13.85 20.24
C ARG A 19 22.37 14.90 20.06
N ASP A 20 23.51 14.73 20.72
CA ASP A 20 24.70 15.58 20.58
C ASP A 20 25.40 15.40 19.22
N LYS A 21 25.32 14.21 18.63
CA LYS A 21 25.87 13.89 17.30
C LYS A 21 24.81 13.84 16.22
N ASN A 22 23.58 13.50 16.63
CA ASN A 22 22.46 13.25 15.76
C ASN A 22 21.26 14.09 16.19
N PRO A 23 21.30 15.42 15.98
CA PRO A 23 20.22 16.29 16.42
C PRO A 23 18.92 15.96 15.67
N ILE A 24 17.82 16.13 16.38
CA ILE A 24 16.47 16.14 15.79
C ILE A 24 16.20 17.56 15.32
N ILE A 25 15.91 17.72 14.03
CA ILE A 25 15.51 19.00 13.43
C ILE A 25 14.06 18.93 12.97
N ASP A 26 13.39 20.08 12.96
CA ASP A 26 12.11 20.21 12.27
C ASP A 26 12.33 20.24 10.75
N LEU A 27 11.40 19.65 10.01
CA LEU A 27 11.36 19.68 8.55
C LEU A 27 10.30 20.69 8.10
N PRO A 28 10.66 21.97 7.87
CA PRO A 28 9.72 22.96 7.38
C PRO A 28 9.24 22.61 5.96
N MET A 29 8.10 23.17 5.53
CA MET A 29 7.49 22.81 4.24
C MET A 29 8.31 23.23 3.01
N ASP A 30 9.27 24.15 3.16
CA ASP A 30 10.23 24.53 2.12
C ASP A 30 11.44 23.58 2.03
N HIS A 31 11.51 22.55 2.88
CA HIS A 31 12.59 21.58 2.86
C HIS A 31 12.52 20.68 1.60
N PRO A 32 13.63 20.42 0.89
CA PRO A 32 13.64 19.66 -0.37
C PRO A 32 13.03 18.25 -0.31
N ILE A 33 12.91 17.67 0.89
CA ILE A 33 12.30 16.35 1.10
C ILE A 33 10.84 16.31 0.63
N TRP A 34 10.12 17.44 0.71
CA TRP A 34 8.72 17.59 0.28
C TRP A 34 8.57 17.78 -1.23
N HIS A 35 9.69 17.77 -1.96
CA HIS A 35 9.77 18.01 -3.40
C HIS A 35 10.61 16.93 -4.11
N THR A 36 10.95 15.84 -3.42
CA THR A 36 11.86 14.81 -3.95
C THR A 36 11.09 13.72 -4.73
N GLN A 37 10.05 13.15 -4.12
CA GLN A 37 9.25 12.07 -4.71
C GLN A 37 7.90 12.60 -5.22
N PHE A 38 7.25 13.42 -4.40
CA PHE A 38 5.98 14.08 -4.65
C PHE A 38 6.08 15.53 -4.22
N GLU A 39 5.19 16.37 -4.74
CA GLU A 39 5.03 17.76 -4.33
C GLU A 39 4.03 17.88 -3.19
N LEU A 40 4.50 18.19 -1.98
CA LEU A 40 3.64 18.48 -0.83
C LEU A 40 3.71 19.96 -0.46
N THR A 41 2.57 20.66 -0.59
CA THR A 41 2.46 22.08 -0.20
C THR A 41 2.11 22.29 1.28
N HIS A 42 1.65 21.24 1.95
CA HIS A 42 1.39 21.19 3.39
C HIS A 42 1.45 19.73 3.87
N LEU A 43 1.52 19.51 5.18
CA LEU A 43 1.30 18.20 5.79
C LEU A 43 -0.22 17.95 5.92
N PRO A 44 -0.84 17.08 5.10
CA PRO A 44 -2.24 16.70 5.28
C PRO A 44 -2.45 15.96 6.61
N GLN A 45 -3.70 15.69 6.97
CA GLN A 45 -4.06 14.74 8.03
C GLN A 45 -4.50 13.43 7.38
N MET A 46 -3.71 12.37 7.56
CA MET A 46 -3.99 11.05 7.04
C MET A 46 -3.92 10.01 8.16
N SER A 47 -4.88 9.09 8.15
CA SER A 47 -4.88 7.91 9.01
C SER A 47 -4.44 6.70 8.20
N SER A 48 -3.94 5.68 8.90
CA SER A 48 -3.69 4.40 8.23
C SER A 48 -4.97 3.80 7.66
N ILE A 49 -4.81 3.05 6.56
CA ILE A 49 -5.93 2.39 5.89
C ILE A 49 -6.74 1.49 6.84
N GLN A 50 -6.08 0.88 7.83
CA GLN A 50 -6.72 0.06 8.85
C GLN A 50 -7.58 0.92 9.78
N SER A 51 -7.10 2.10 10.18
CA SER A 51 -7.85 3.04 11.01
C SER A 51 -9.02 3.64 10.24
N TRP A 52 -8.81 4.07 9.00
CA TRP A 52 -9.85 4.60 8.11
C TRP A 52 -10.99 3.59 7.93
N ARG A 53 -10.67 2.33 7.61
CA ARG A 53 -11.66 1.25 7.44
C ARG A 53 -12.43 0.97 8.74
N ARG A 54 -11.74 0.90 9.88
CA ARG A 54 -12.36 0.62 11.19
C ARG A 54 -13.31 1.73 11.64
N THR A 55 -12.97 2.98 11.32
CA THR A 55 -13.74 4.17 11.74
C THR A 55 -14.78 4.61 10.72
N GLY A 56 -14.86 3.95 9.56
CA GLY A 56 -15.79 4.34 8.49
C GLY A 56 -15.45 5.69 7.85
N GLY A 57 -14.15 6.01 7.74
CA GLY A 57 -13.69 7.24 7.09
C GLY A 57 -12.98 8.25 8.00
N GLY A 58 -12.66 7.88 9.24
CA GLY A 58 -11.94 8.76 10.16
C GLY A 58 -10.52 9.08 9.69
N VAL A 59 -10.13 10.35 9.78
CA VAL A 59 -8.83 10.86 9.35
C VAL A 59 -7.76 10.84 10.45
N THR A 60 -8.14 10.44 11.67
CA THR A 60 -7.21 10.35 12.80
C THR A 60 -7.14 8.95 13.37
N GLU A 61 -6.05 8.67 14.06
CA GLU A 61 -5.87 7.44 14.80
C GLU A 61 -6.12 7.69 16.29
N ARG A 62 -6.74 6.71 16.96
CA ARG A 62 -7.00 6.74 18.42
C ARG A 62 -7.89 7.90 18.89
N GLY A 63 -8.68 8.51 18.00
CA GLY A 63 -9.63 9.56 18.36
C GLY A 63 -8.97 10.89 18.75
N LEU A 64 -7.71 11.09 18.40
CA LEU A 64 -7.05 12.38 18.58
C LEU A 64 -7.63 13.42 17.63
N PRO A 65 -7.70 14.71 18.03
CA PRO A 65 -8.12 15.77 17.12
C PRO A 65 -7.06 15.96 16.01
N PRO A 66 -7.49 16.22 14.77
CA PRO A 66 -6.58 16.47 13.66
C PRO A 66 -5.83 17.79 13.84
N GLY A 67 -4.77 18.03 13.06
CA GLY A 67 -4.04 19.30 13.05
C GLY A 67 -2.80 19.34 13.96
N ARG A 68 -2.31 18.18 14.41
CA ARG A 68 -1.12 18.04 15.27
C ARG A 68 0.08 17.39 14.56
N GLN A 69 -0.03 17.21 13.26
CA GLN A 69 0.99 16.56 12.45
C GLN A 69 2.26 17.39 12.49
N SER A 70 3.39 16.71 12.61
CA SER A 70 4.69 17.36 12.56
C SER A 70 5.67 16.45 11.85
N ALA A 71 6.60 17.04 11.13
CA ALA A 71 7.64 16.31 10.45
C ALA A 71 9.01 16.77 10.96
N ARG A 72 9.85 15.79 11.30
CA ARG A 72 11.18 16.00 11.85
C ARG A 72 12.15 15.02 11.23
N ALA A 73 13.44 15.31 11.32
CA ALA A 73 14.49 14.39 10.93
C ALA A 73 15.57 14.26 12.00
N VAL A 74 16.13 13.07 12.15
CA VAL A 74 17.43 12.88 12.76
C VAL A 74 18.47 13.07 11.66
N VAL A 75 19.44 13.96 11.86
CA VAL A 75 20.52 14.19 10.90
C VAL A 75 21.87 13.71 11.42
N ASP A 76 22.83 13.49 10.54
CA ASP A 76 24.23 13.27 10.93
C ASP A 76 25.00 14.59 11.12
N GLU A 77 26.28 14.49 11.49
CA GLU A 77 27.18 15.65 11.66
C GLU A 77 27.35 16.50 10.38
N LYS A 78 26.97 15.98 9.20
CA LYS A 78 27.01 16.67 7.91
C LYS A 78 25.65 17.24 7.49
N GLY A 79 24.63 17.13 8.35
CA GLY A 79 23.27 17.57 8.06
C GLY A 79 22.49 16.65 7.11
N ARG A 80 22.98 15.43 6.85
CA ARG A 80 22.25 14.46 6.02
C ARG A 80 21.19 13.78 6.85
N ILE A 81 19.99 13.65 6.30
CA ILE A 81 18.88 12.95 6.95
C ILE A 81 19.22 11.47 7.11
N MET A 82 19.13 10.97 8.34
CA MET A 82 19.27 9.55 8.68
C MET A 82 17.92 8.89 8.95
N VAL A 83 17.02 9.61 9.62
CA VAL A 83 15.68 9.12 9.99
C VAL A 83 14.69 10.24 9.73
N VAL A 84 13.60 9.95 9.02
CA VAL A 84 12.46 10.86 8.86
C VAL A 84 11.37 10.41 9.83
N MET A 85 10.83 11.35 10.58
CA MET A 85 9.78 11.15 11.56
C MET A 85 8.59 12.00 11.17
N ILE A 86 7.57 11.37 10.56
CA ILE A 86 6.28 12.01 10.32
C ILE A 86 5.34 11.56 11.44
N HIS A 87 4.90 12.53 12.24
CA HIS A 87 4.18 12.31 13.47
C HIS A 87 2.71 12.65 13.28
N ASP A 88 1.83 11.86 13.91
CA ASP A 88 0.37 11.98 13.77
C ASP A 88 -0.16 11.90 12.33
N ASP A 89 0.60 11.30 11.41
CA ASP A 89 0.23 11.20 10.01
C ASP A 89 0.77 9.91 9.36
N ASP A 90 0.09 9.42 8.31
CA ASP A 90 0.44 8.22 7.55
C ASP A 90 0.84 8.51 6.08
N ILE A 91 1.31 9.73 5.76
CA ILE A 91 1.95 10.10 4.48
C ILE A 91 2.93 9.02 3.98
N PRO A 92 3.81 8.42 4.82
CA PRO A 92 4.73 7.40 4.35
C PRO A 92 4.05 6.17 3.72
N ASP A 93 2.87 5.72 4.20
CA ASP A 93 2.13 4.60 3.59
C ASP A 93 1.66 4.97 2.18
N GLY A 94 1.30 6.24 1.97
CA GLY A 94 1.06 6.81 0.64
C GLY A 94 2.31 6.77 -0.24
N TRP A 95 3.47 7.19 0.27
CA TRP A 95 4.73 7.15 -0.48
C TRP A 95 5.19 5.74 -0.83
N GLU A 96 5.04 4.79 0.10
CA GLU A 96 5.36 3.38 -0.12
C GLU A 96 4.47 2.74 -1.20
N ARG A 97 3.21 3.17 -1.30
CA ARG A 97 2.24 2.62 -2.26
C ARG A 97 2.20 3.35 -3.59
N GLU A 98 2.30 4.67 -3.60
CA GLU A 98 2.30 5.49 -4.83
C GLU A 98 3.67 5.48 -5.53
N GLY A 99 4.75 5.19 -4.80
CA GLY A 99 6.07 4.96 -5.37
C GLY A 99 6.14 3.71 -6.26
N GLU A 100 5.27 2.72 -6.04
CA GLU A 100 5.24 1.48 -6.83
C GLU A 100 5.00 1.75 -8.31
N GLY A 101 4.00 2.58 -8.64
CA GLY A 101 3.69 2.89 -10.03
C GLY A 101 4.85 3.61 -10.74
N ALA A 102 5.53 4.52 -10.04
CA ALA A 102 6.71 5.21 -10.55
C ALA A 102 7.91 4.26 -10.72
N ALA A 103 8.14 3.36 -9.76
CA ALA A 103 9.22 2.37 -9.81
C ALA A 103 9.00 1.32 -10.92
N VAL A 104 7.76 0.85 -11.10
CA VAL A 104 7.39 -0.07 -12.19
C VAL A 104 7.65 0.61 -13.55
N LYS A 105 7.22 1.87 -13.71
CA LYS A 105 7.47 2.64 -14.93
C LYS A 105 8.96 2.89 -15.18
N SER A 106 9.74 3.21 -14.15
CA SER A 106 11.19 3.43 -14.29
C SER A 106 11.95 2.14 -14.63
N ALA A 107 11.43 0.98 -14.23
CA ALA A 107 11.90 -0.33 -14.64
C ALA A 107 11.46 -0.73 -16.07
N GLY A 108 10.75 0.15 -16.79
CA GLY A 108 10.27 -0.08 -18.16
C GLY A 108 9.04 -0.99 -18.24
N MET A 109 8.33 -1.19 -17.13
CA MET A 109 7.15 -2.04 -17.05
C MET A 109 5.86 -1.21 -17.10
N ASN A 110 4.78 -1.82 -17.61
CA ASN A 110 3.43 -1.23 -17.53
C ASN A 110 2.86 -1.43 -16.13
N TYR A 111 2.38 -0.33 -15.52
CA TYR A 111 1.67 -0.38 -14.23
C TYR A 111 0.16 -0.40 -14.43
N VAL A 112 -0.51 -1.42 -13.89
CA VAL A 112 -1.97 -1.54 -13.91
C VAL A 112 -2.47 -1.66 -12.47
N HIS A 113 -3.21 -0.65 -12.01
CA HIS A 113 -3.84 -0.67 -10.69
C HIS A 113 -5.27 -1.20 -10.79
N LEU A 114 -5.59 -2.23 -10.00
CA LEU A 114 -6.92 -2.85 -9.95
C LEU A 114 -7.48 -2.78 -8.53
N PRO A 115 -8.37 -1.83 -8.23
CA PRO A 115 -9.04 -1.76 -6.94
C PRO A 115 -9.83 -3.04 -6.67
N PHE A 116 -9.55 -3.70 -5.54
CA PHE A 116 -10.18 -4.96 -5.16
C PHE A 116 -10.86 -4.82 -3.79
N ASP A 117 -12.19 -4.91 -3.78
CA ASP A 117 -13.00 -5.11 -2.58
C ASP A 117 -13.77 -6.44 -2.70
N PRO A 118 -13.47 -7.46 -1.86
CA PRO A 118 -14.19 -8.73 -1.94
C PRO A 118 -15.67 -8.63 -1.54
N GLN A 119 -16.06 -7.60 -0.76
CA GLN A 119 -17.44 -7.43 -0.30
C GLN A 119 -18.30 -6.76 -1.37
N ASN A 120 -17.71 -5.82 -2.10
CA ASN A 120 -18.37 -5.08 -3.19
C ASN A 120 -17.40 -4.99 -4.38
N PRO A 121 -17.15 -6.10 -5.08
CA PRO A 121 -16.23 -6.09 -6.21
C PRO A 121 -16.78 -5.20 -7.33
N ASP A 122 -15.91 -4.37 -7.92
CA ASP A 122 -16.24 -3.63 -9.13
C ASP A 122 -16.69 -4.62 -10.23
N ALA A 123 -17.80 -4.30 -10.90
CA ALA A 123 -18.39 -5.16 -11.92
C ALA A 123 -17.41 -5.50 -13.07
N HIS A 124 -16.44 -4.63 -13.34
CA HIS A 124 -15.44 -4.77 -14.39
C HIS A 124 -14.09 -5.27 -13.88
N LEU A 125 -13.94 -5.54 -12.58
CA LEU A 125 -12.66 -5.96 -11.98
C LEU A 125 -12.04 -7.17 -12.68
N ILE A 126 -12.84 -8.21 -12.90
CA ILE A 126 -12.38 -9.46 -13.52
C ILE A 126 -12.04 -9.24 -14.99
N ASP A 127 -12.90 -8.55 -15.73
CA ASP A 127 -12.67 -8.26 -17.16
C ASP A 127 -11.41 -7.43 -17.36
N ASN A 128 -11.23 -6.38 -16.54
CA ASN A 128 -10.04 -5.53 -16.57
C ASN A 128 -8.79 -6.33 -16.19
N PHE A 129 -8.87 -7.23 -15.21
CA PHE A 129 -7.76 -8.10 -14.86
C PHE A 129 -7.38 -9.04 -16.00
N ILE A 130 -8.35 -9.73 -16.60
CA ILE A 130 -8.11 -10.66 -17.72
C ILE A 130 -7.54 -9.91 -18.91
N ALA A 131 -8.11 -8.76 -19.28
CA ALA A 131 -7.60 -7.93 -20.36
C ALA A 131 -6.16 -7.47 -20.09
N ALA A 132 -5.86 -6.99 -18.87
CA ALA A 132 -4.53 -6.55 -18.51
C ALA A 132 -3.50 -7.69 -18.56
N VAL A 133 -3.82 -8.85 -18.00
CA VAL A 133 -2.88 -9.97 -17.89
C VAL A 133 -2.76 -10.80 -19.17
N THR A 134 -3.67 -10.65 -20.14
CA THR A 134 -3.57 -11.36 -21.43
C THR A 134 -2.99 -10.48 -22.55
N ALA A 135 -2.94 -9.16 -22.34
CA ALA A 135 -2.34 -8.23 -23.28
C ALA A 135 -0.84 -8.50 -23.48
N THR A 136 -0.41 -8.66 -24.73
CA THR A 136 0.98 -9.02 -25.08
C THR A 136 1.99 -8.01 -24.55
N GLN A 137 1.65 -6.71 -24.54
CA GLN A 137 2.51 -5.66 -24.00
C GLN A 137 2.70 -5.70 -22.48
N ASN A 138 1.87 -6.46 -21.76
CA ASN A 138 1.94 -6.63 -20.31
C ASN A 138 2.59 -7.95 -19.91
N GLN A 139 3.09 -8.74 -20.88
CA GLN A 139 3.72 -10.02 -20.64
C GLN A 139 5.25 -9.93 -20.76
N PRO A 140 6.01 -10.54 -19.83
CA PRO A 140 5.57 -11.27 -18.64
C PRO A 140 4.98 -10.36 -17.55
N ALA A 141 3.91 -10.82 -16.88
CA ALA A 141 3.23 -10.06 -15.83
C ALA A 141 3.64 -10.48 -14.41
N TYR A 142 3.82 -9.50 -13.53
CA TYR A 142 3.91 -9.72 -12.08
C TYR A 142 2.61 -9.25 -11.42
N VAL A 143 1.88 -10.17 -10.80
CA VAL A 143 0.59 -9.87 -10.14
C VAL A 143 0.76 -10.08 -8.64
N HIS A 144 0.48 -9.05 -7.85
CA HIS A 144 0.61 -9.11 -6.40
C HIS A 144 -0.54 -8.39 -5.69
N CYS A 145 -0.59 -8.57 -4.38
CA CYS A 145 -1.37 -7.77 -3.45
C CYS A 145 -0.63 -7.80 -2.10
N ALA A 146 -1.22 -7.24 -1.04
CA ALA A 146 -0.56 -7.20 0.27
C ALA A 146 -0.11 -8.58 0.83
N ALA A 147 -0.81 -9.67 0.52
CA ALA A 147 -0.51 -11.01 1.09
C ALA A 147 -0.82 -12.17 0.13
N GLY A 148 -0.80 -11.93 -1.18
CA GLY A 148 -1.06 -12.95 -2.21
C GLY A 148 -2.54 -13.32 -2.45
N GLY A 149 -3.38 -13.37 -1.42
CA GLY A 149 -4.74 -13.95 -1.53
C GLY A 149 -5.67 -13.33 -2.60
N ARG A 150 -5.62 -12.01 -2.83
CA ARG A 150 -6.42 -11.34 -3.88
C ARG A 150 -5.88 -11.64 -5.29
N ALA A 151 -4.56 -11.60 -5.44
CA ALA A 151 -3.90 -11.95 -6.69
C ALA A 151 -4.22 -13.40 -7.07
N ALA A 152 -4.12 -14.33 -6.11
CA ALA A 152 -4.46 -15.73 -6.31
C ALA A 152 -5.94 -15.94 -6.67
N SER A 153 -6.87 -15.19 -6.07
CA SER A 153 -8.30 -15.29 -6.44
C SER A 153 -8.58 -14.83 -7.86
N LEU A 154 -8.00 -13.71 -8.31
CA LEU A 154 -8.14 -13.23 -9.69
C LEU A 154 -7.49 -14.20 -10.68
N TRP A 155 -6.33 -14.74 -10.32
CA TRP A 155 -5.61 -15.73 -11.12
C TRP A 155 -6.43 -17.01 -11.33
N MET A 156 -7.08 -17.50 -10.27
CA MET A 156 -7.98 -18.66 -10.36
C MET A 156 -9.11 -18.44 -11.38
N VAL A 157 -9.79 -17.28 -11.30
CA VAL A 157 -10.87 -16.95 -12.23
C VAL A 157 -10.37 -16.90 -13.67
N LYS A 158 -9.21 -16.29 -13.90
CA LYS A 158 -8.57 -16.25 -15.23
C LYS A 158 -8.25 -17.65 -15.75
N ARG A 159 -7.74 -18.56 -14.92
CA ARG A 159 -7.46 -19.96 -15.34
C ARG A 159 -8.70 -20.65 -15.88
N VAL A 160 -9.84 -20.48 -15.20
CA VAL A 160 -11.09 -21.13 -15.64
C VAL A 160 -11.68 -20.42 -16.86
N LEU A 161 -11.86 -19.10 -16.79
CA LEU A 161 -12.62 -18.36 -17.81
C LEU A 161 -11.82 -18.05 -19.09
N ALA A 162 -10.51 -17.82 -18.98
CA ALA A 162 -9.67 -17.45 -20.12
C ALA A 162 -8.79 -18.61 -20.62
N ASP A 163 -8.24 -19.42 -19.71
CA ASP A 163 -7.36 -20.54 -20.08
C ASP A 163 -8.10 -21.87 -20.27
N GLY A 164 -9.40 -21.94 -19.92
CA GLY A 164 -10.22 -23.14 -20.06
C GLY A 164 -9.83 -24.28 -19.12
N TRP A 165 -9.21 -23.98 -17.97
CA TRP A 165 -8.88 -24.98 -16.96
C TRP A 165 -10.13 -25.44 -16.20
N ASP A 166 -10.10 -26.68 -15.73
CA ASP A 166 -11.07 -27.14 -14.74
C ASP A 166 -10.88 -26.42 -13.40
N GLU A 167 -11.99 -26.26 -12.66
CA GLU A 167 -12.01 -25.54 -11.38
C GLU A 167 -11.03 -26.14 -10.35
N GLN A 168 -10.95 -27.47 -10.27
CA GLN A 168 -10.14 -28.14 -9.25
C GLN A 168 -8.65 -27.91 -9.48
N ARG A 169 -8.20 -27.95 -10.73
CA ARG A 169 -6.84 -27.61 -11.13
C ARG A 169 -6.53 -26.15 -10.85
N ALA A 170 -7.43 -25.23 -11.23
CA ALA A 170 -7.26 -23.81 -10.95
C ALA A 170 -7.19 -23.52 -9.45
N LEU A 171 -8.04 -24.17 -8.65
CA LEU A 171 -8.06 -24.05 -7.19
C LEU A 171 -6.75 -24.55 -6.56
N THR A 172 -6.19 -25.64 -7.08
CA THR A 172 -4.93 -26.21 -6.61
C THR A 172 -3.78 -25.22 -6.80
N GLU A 173 -3.67 -24.61 -7.99
CA GLU A 173 -2.67 -23.57 -8.26
C GLU A 173 -2.91 -22.33 -7.38
N ALA A 174 -4.16 -21.88 -7.27
CA ALA A 174 -4.49 -20.70 -6.49
C ALA A 174 -4.13 -20.87 -5.00
N ASN A 175 -4.39 -22.04 -4.40
CA ASN A 175 -3.99 -22.32 -3.02
C ASN A 175 -2.46 -22.29 -2.86
N ALA A 176 -1.70 -22.82 -3.83
CA ALA A 176 -0.23 -22.74 -3.83
C ALA A 176 0.28 -21.29 -3.94
N LEU A 177 -0.47 -20.42 -4.60
CA LEU A 177 -0.20 -18.97 -4.71
C LEU A 177 -0.71 -18.15 -3.51
N GLY A 178 -1.27 -18.79 -2.48
CA GLY A 178 -1.72 -18.14 -1.25
C GLY A 178 -3.20 -17.75 -1.21
N LEU A 179 -4.05 -18.36 -2.05
CA LEU A 179 -5.50 -18.25 -1.90
C LEU A 179 -5.92 -18.77 -0.51
N ASN A 180 -6.68 -17.96 0.22
CA ASN A 180 -7.15 -18.28 1.56
C ASN A 180 -8.67 -18.19 1.63
N ASP A 181 -9.24 -18.64 2.75
CA ASP A 181 -10.69 -18.76 2.95
C ASP A 181 -11.43 -17.41 2.88
N ARG A 182 -10.72 -16.29 3.05
CA ARG A 182 -11.32 -14.96 2.90
C ARG A 182 -11.64 -14.61 1.44
N PHE A 183 -10.83 -15.06 0.49
CA PHE A 183 -10.97 -14.70 -0.93
C PHE A 183 -11.43 -15.85 -1.82
N ARG A 184 -11.35 -17.10 -1.35
CA ARG A 184 -11.86 -18.27 -2.07
C ARG A 184 -13.35 -18.15 -2.45
N PRO A 185 -14.26 -17.73 -1.56
CA PRO A 185 -15.67 -17.62 -1.91
C PRO A 185 -15.94 -16.65 -3.07
N PHE A 186 -15.19 -15.53 -3.12
CA PHE A 186 -15.30 -14.58 -4.23
C PHE A 186 -14.97 -15.25 -5.58
N ALA A 187 -13.84 -15.96 -5.68
CA ALA A 187 -13.44 -16.62 -6.92
C ALA A 187 -14.43 -17.70 -7.36
N LEU A 188 -14.83 -18.58 -6.43
CA LEU A 188 -15.76 -19.67 -6.71
C LEU A 188 -17.14 -19.14 -7.13
N ASN A 189 -17.71 -18.19 -6.39
CA ASN A 189 -19.00 -17.61 -6.72
C ASN A 189 -18.98 -16.93 -8.10
N TYR A 190 -17.89 -16.25 -8.43
CA TYR A 190 -17.76 -15.62 -9.75
C TYR A 190 -17.68 -16.66 -10.87
N ILE A 191 -16.86 -17.72 -10.68
CA ILE A 191 -16.75 -18.84 -11.62
C ILE A 191 -18.10 -19.54 -11.79
N HIS A 192 -18.87 -19.79 -10.72
CA HIS A 192 -20.16 -20.46 -10.84
C HIS A 192 -21.23 -19.59 -11.51
N ALA A 193 -21.12 -18.25 -11.40
CA ALA A 193 -22.02 -17.32 -12.05
C ALA A 193 -21.70 -17.08 -13.54
N HIS A 194 -20.46 -17.30 -13.98
CA HIS A 194 -19.98 -16.94 -15.34
C HIS A 194 -19.28 -18.07 -16.09
N GLY A 195 -19.00 -19.18 -15.42
CA GLY A 195 -18.48 -20.41 -15.99
C GLY A 195 -19.58 -21.13 -16.75
N ARG A 196 -19.24 -21.64 -17.93
CA ARG A 196 -20.15 -22.42 -18.78
C ARG A 196 -20.41 -23.80 -18.21
#